data_AF-A0A7V8F5F0-F1
#
_entry.id   AF-A0A7V8F5F0-F1
#
_cell.length_a   1.000
_cell.length_b   1.000
_cell.length_c   1.000
_cell.angle_alpha   90.00
_cell.angle_beta   90.00
_cell.angle_gamma   90.00
#
_symmetry.space_group_name_H-M   'P 1'
#
loop_
_entity.id
_entity.type
_entity.pdbx_description
1 polymer ?
#
loop_
_entity_poly.entity_id
_entity_poly.type
_entity_poly.pdbx_seq_one_letter_code
_entity_poly.pdbx_strand_id
1 'polypeptide(L)'
;MSTENQITLSIDDYLSEDEKKRIAIDAFRAAAACRSQQDFERIISNSAYDLVAKVVDAHFEGSMVETLKSKAIGVINNLSPLTVFSPPNAWDRAASKGFEHLQAALDDLQPLIHSRVSELIASYDSEHLNEMIERQVGEAIIRKLTA
;
A
#
# COMPACT_ATOMS: atom_id res chain seq x y z
N MET A 1 32.75 -37.09 -59.08
CA MET A 1 32.81 -37.10 -57.61
C MET A 1 33.75 -36.00 -57.20
N SER A 2 33.21 -34.86 -56.76
CA SER A 2 33.98 -33.71 -56.32
C SER A 2 34.36 -33.93 -54.86
N THR A 3 35.65 -34.07 -54.57
CA THR A 3 36.16 -34.15 -53.21
C THR A 3 36.19 -32.74 -52.63
N GLU A 4 35.32 -32.49 -51.65
CA GLU A 4 35.36 -31.30 -50.79
C GLU A 4 36.71 -31.26 -50.08
N ASN A 5 37.54 -30.26 -50.41
CA ASN A 5 38.72 -29.94 -49.61
C ASN A 5 38.23 -29.26 -48.31
N GLN A 6 38.06 -30.05 -47.25
CA GLN A 6 37.95 -29.51 -45.90
C GLN A 6 39.31 -28.94 -45.49
N ILE A 7 39.41 -27.61 -45.44
CA ILE A 7 40.55 -26.90 -44.87
C ILE A 7 40.31 -26.81 -43.36
N THR A 8 40.97 -27.69 -42.60
CA THR A 8 40.94 -27.66 -41.14
C THR A 8 41.98 -26.66 -40.64
N LEU A 9 41.56 -25.43 -40.37
CA LEU A 9 42.43 -24.41 -39.76
C LEU A 9 42.54 -24.66 -38.25
N SER A 10 43.72 -25.06 -37.79
CA SER A 10 44.02 -25.16 -36.37
C SER A 10 44.49 -23.79 -35.85
N ILE A 11 43.85 -23.28 -34.79
CA ILE A 11 44.15 -21.97 -34.20
C ILE A 11 45.56 -21.95 -33.59
N ASP A 12 46.07 -23.12 -33.24
CA ASP A 12 47.40 -23.32 -32.65
C ASP A 12 48.55 -23.01 -33.62
N ASP A 13 48.28 -23.02 -34.93
CA ASP A 13 49.29 -22.70 -35.96
C ASP A 13 49.51 -21.19 -36.13
N TYR A 14 48.61 -20.37 -35.58
CA TYR A 14 48.59 -18.91 -35.78
C TYR A 14 48.80 -18.11 -34.50
N LEU A 15 48.61 -18.72 -33.34
CA LEU A 15 48.67 -18.06 -32.05
C LEU A 15 49.50 -18.89 -31.08
N SER A 16 50.55 -18.27 -30.54
CA SER A 16 51.30 -18.86 -29.43
C SER A 16 50.44 -18.93 -28.17
N GLU A 17 50.75 -19.86 -27.26
CA GLU A 17 50.04 -20.02 -25.98
C GLU A 17 50.01 -18.72 -25.14
N ASP A 18 51.04 -17.89 -25.26
CA ASP A 18 51.10 -16.60 -24.56
C ASP A 18 50.17 -15.55 -25.19
N GLU A 19 49.99 -15.57 -26.51
CA GLU A 19 49.03 -14.70 -27.19
C GLU A 19 47.59 -15.11 -26.89
N LYS A 20 47.31 -16.41 -26.80
CA LYS A 20 46.00 -16.91 -26.36
C LYS A 20 45.67 -16.49 -24.94
N LYS A 21 46.64 -16.60 -24.02
CA LYS A 21 46.49 -16.12 -22.64
C LYS A 21 46.24 -14.62 -22.59
N ARG A 22 46.97 -13.83 -23.39
CA ARG A 22 46.78 -12.38 -23.44
C ARG A 22 45.39 -12.01 -23.96
N ILE A 23 44.94 -12.64 -25.05
CA ILE A 23 43.59 -12.44 -25.60
C ILE A 23 42.52 -12.83 -24.57
N ALA A 24 42.69 -13.94 -23.85
CA ALA A 24 41.76 -14.36 -22.82
C ALA A 24 41.70 -13.37 -21.64
N ILE A 25 42.84 -12.84 -21.21
CA ILE A 25 42.92 -11.81 -20.16
C ILE A 25 42.24 -10.51 -20.61
N ASP A 26 42.50 -10.07 -21.84
CA ASP A 26 41.95 -8.83 -22.36
C ASP A 26 40.43 -8.94 -22.60
N ALA A 27 39.95 -10.08 -23.10
CA ALA A 27 38.52 -10.37 -23.23
C ALA A 27 37.83 -10.42 -21.85
N PHE A 28 38.47 -11.04 -20.85
CA PHE A 28 37.95 -11.08 -19.49
C PHE A 28 37.89 -9.68 -18.85
N ARG A 29 38.93 -8.86 -19.03
CA ARG A 29 38.94 -7.46 -18.56
C ARG A 29 37.85 -6.63 -19.22
N ALA A 30 37.65 -6.78 -20.53
CA ALA A 30 36.59 -6.09 -21.27
C ALA A 30 35.19 -6.50 -20.78
N ALA A 31 34.96 -7.79 -20.55
CA ALA A 31 33.69 -8.29 -20.02
C ALA A 31 33.43 -7.81 -18.59
N ALA A 32 34.46 -7.81 -17.74
CA ALA A 32 34.37 -7.31 -16.36
C ALA A 32 34.10 -5.79 -16.32
N ALA A 33 34.74 -5.01 -17.19
CA ALA A 33 34.49 -3.56 -17.31
C ALA A 33 33.05 -3.26 -17.78
N CYS A 34 32.54 -4.03 -18.74
CA CYS A 34 31.17 -3.89 -19.23
C CYS A 34 30.13 -4.21 -18.14
N ARG A 35 30.33 -5.30 -17.39
CA ARG A 35 29.48 -5.60 -16.22
C ARG A 35 29.61 -4.57 -15.11
N SER A 36 30.83 -4.10 -14.83
CA SER A 36 31.07 -3.07 -13.82
C SER A 36 30.34 -1.78 -14.15
N GLN A 37 30.22 -1.40 -15.44
CA GLN A 37 29.44 -0.23 -15.85
C GLN A 37 27.93 -0.45 -15.69
N GLN A 38 27.43 -1.65 -16.01
CA GLN A 38 26.01 -2.00 -15.84
C GLN A 38 25.61 -2.05 -14.35
N ASP A 39 26.49 -2.55 -13.49
CA ASP A 39 26.29 -2.62 -12.05
C ASP A 39 26.70 -1.32 -11.32
N PHE A 40 27.36 -0.38 -12.00
CA PHE A 40 27.88 0.86 -11.40
C PHE A 40 26.77 1.67 -10.74
N GLU A 41 25.66 1.89 -11.46
CA GLU A 41 24.51 2.62 -10.93
C GLU A 41 23.93 1.92 -9.70
N ARG A 42 23.82 0.59 -9.73
CA ARG A 42 23.31 -0.21 -8.61
C ARG A 42 24.23 -0.13 -7.38
N ILE A 43 25.54 -0.21 -7.59
CA ILE A 43 26.54 -0.07 -6.53
C ILE A 43 26.46 1.33 -5.92
N ILE A 44 26.42 2.37 -6.75
CA ILE A 44 26.31 3.76 -6.27
C ILE A 44 25.00 4.00 -5.54
N SER A 45 23.86 3.53 -6.06
CA SER A 45 22.57 3.65 -5.39
C SER A 45 22.59 2.96 -4.03
N ASN A 46 23.07 1.72 -3.95
CA ASN A 46 23.15 0.99 -2.68
C ASN A 46 24.09 1.65 -1.67
N SER A 47 25.25 2.13 -2.14
CA SER A 47 26.19 2.88 -1.28
C SER A 47 25.59 4.22 -0.82
N ALA A 48 24.85 4.92 -1.67
CA ALA A 48 24.16 6.14 -1.32
C ALA A 48 23.07 5.89 -0.26
N TYR A 49 22.30 4.81 -0.39
CA TYR A 49 21.31 4.41 0.62
C TYR A 49 21.95 4.17 1.99
N ASP A 50 23.07 3.44 2.03
CA ASP A 50 23.79 3.17 3.28
C ASP A 50 24.35 4.46 3.91
N LEU A 51 24.92 5.35 3.10
CA LEU A 51 25.43 6.64 3.56
C LEU A 51 24.34 7.54 4.12
N VAL A 52 23.22 7.68 3.40
CA VAL A 52 22.07 8.46 3.84
C VAL A 52 21.47 7.86 5.11
N ALA A 53 21.31 6.54 5.18
CA ALA A 53 20.82 5.86 6.37
C ALA A 53 21.69 6.16 7.60
N LYS A 54 23.02 6.11 7.47
CA LYS A 54 23.96 6.45 8.55
C LYS A 54 23.88 7.90 9.00
N VAL A 55 23.76 8.84 8.05
CA VAL A 55 23.62 10.27 8.38
C VAL A 55 22.31 10.52 9.12
N VAL A 56 21.21 9.94 8.63
CA VAL A 56 19.91 10.05 9.29
C VAL A 56 19.97 9.42 10.67
N ASP A 57 20.51 8.21 10.82
CA ASP A 57 20.59 7.53 12.10
C ASP A 57 21.46 8.29 13.11
N ALA A 58 22.56 8.92 12.66
CA ALA A 58 23.37 9.81 13.50
C ALA A 58 22.59 11.01 14.04
N HIS A 59 21.65 11.58 13.25
CA HIS A 59 20.75 12.64 13.73
C HIS A 59 19.73 12.15 14.78
N PHE A 60 19.45 10.85 14.82
CA PHE A 60 18.58 10.20 15.80
C PHE A 60 19.36 9.41 16.86
N GLU A 61 20.62 9.78 17.12
CA GLU A 61 21.49 9.17 18.14
C GLU A 61 21.68 7.64 17.96
N GLY A 62 21.60 7.13 16.73
CA GLY A 62 21.70 5.69 16.43
C GLY A 62 20.44 4.89 16.74
N SER A 63 19.31 5.55 17.01
CA SER A 63 18.06 4.94 17.44
C SER A 63 16.91 5.14 16.45
N MET A 64 17.19 5.48 15.17
CA MET A 64 16.15 5.82 14.21
C MET A 64 15.13 4.69 14.02
N VAL A 65 15.62 3.45 13.93
CA VAL A 65 14.76 2.27 13.76
C VAL A 65 13.85 2.05 14.98
N GLU A 66 14.37 2.22 16.19
CA GLU A 66 13.58 2.10 17.43
C GLU A 66 12.57 3.23 17.55
N THR A 67 12.99 4.46 17.22
CA THR A 67 12.13 5.65 17.21
C THR A 67 10.98 5.47 16.22
N LEU A 68 11.27 5.01 15.00
CA LEU A 68 10.27 4.74 13.98
C LEU A 68 9.28 3.66 14.43
N LYS A 69 9.79 2.56 15.01
CA LYS A 69 8.95 1.48 15.55
C LYS A 69 8.03 1.98 16.67
N SER A 70 8.58 2.74 17.62
CA SER A 70 7.82 3.34 18.73
C SER A 70 6.75 4.31 18.23
N LYS A 71 7.08 5.17 17.26
CA LYS A 71 6.12 6.10 16.65
C LYS A 71 5.03 5.38 15.87
N ALA A 72 5.37 4.36 15.09
CA ALA A 72 4.39 3.57 14.35
C ALA A 72 3.40 2.87 15.29
N ILE A 73 3.90 2.22 16.34
CA ILE A 73 3.05 1.60 17.39
C ILE A 73 2.20 2.67 18.09
N GLY A 74 2.79 3.83 18.41
CA GLY A 74 2.07 4.95 19.00
C GLY A 74 0.94 5.47 18.11
N VAL A 75 1.15 5.57 16.80
CA VAL A 75 0.09 5.93 15.85
C VAL A 75 -0.99 4.87 15.85
N ILE A 76 -0.63 3.59 15.74
CA ILE A 76 -1.59 2.46 15.72
C ILE A 76 -2.44 2.44 17.00
N ASN A 77 -1.84 2.58 18.17
CA ASN A 77 -2.55 2.56 19.45
C ASN A 77 -3.44 3.80 19.65
N ASN A 78 -3.11 4.91 18.99
CA ASN A 78 -3.90 6.15 19.03
C ASN A 78 -4.81 6.31 17.80
N LEU A 79 -4.94 5.28 16.96
CA LEU A 79 -5.95 5.28 15.90
C LEU A 79 -7.32 5.26 16.56
N SER A 80 -7.99 6.41 16.53
CA SER A 80 -9.37 6.49 16.97
C SER A 80 -10.29 5.92 15.88
N PRO A 81 -11.47 5.37 16.23
CA PRO A 81 -12.50 5.01 15.26
C PRO A 81 -12.84 6.19 14.33
N LEU A 82 -12.78 7.42 14.84
CA LEU A 82 -12.95 8.62 14.04
C LEU A 82 -11.90 8.69 12.93
N THR A 83 -10.63 8.43 13.23
CA THR A 83 -9.55 8.50 12.23
C THR A 83 -9.64 7.40 11.17
N VAL A 84 -10.15 6.23 11.52
CA VAL A 84 -10.20 5.05 10.64
C VAL A 84 -11.47 4.99 9.79
N PHE A 85 -12.59 5.47 10.33
CA PHE A 85 -13.92 5.43 9.70
C PHE A 85 -14.42 6.82 9.29
N SER A 86 -13.55 7.83 9.24
CA SER A 86 -13.98 9.17 8.83
C SER A 86 -14.40 9.20 7.37
N PRO A 87 -15.50 9.91 7.05
CA PRO A 87 -15.83 10.26 5.68
C PRO A 87 -14.75 11.15 5.07
N PRO A 88 -14.58 11.12 3.74
CA PRO A 88 -13.61 11.98 3.06
C PRO A 88 -13.94 13.46 3.29
N ASN A 89 -12.92 14.25 3.63
CA ASN A 89 -13.02 15.70 3.74
C ASN A 89 -12.73 16.39 2.39
N ALA A 90 -12.88 17.72 2.32
CA ALA A 90 -12.72 18.51 1.09
C ALA A 90 -11.30 18.47 0.47
N TRP A 91 -10.32 17.93 1.20
CA TRP A 91 -8.92 17.82 0.80
C TRP A 91 -8.47 16.37 0.61
N ASP A 92 -9.32 15.39 0.95
CA ASP A 92 -9.00 13.98 0.82
C ASP A 92 -9.18 13.54 -0.63
N ARG A 93 -8.14 12.90 -1.18
CA ARG A 93 -8.20 12.37 -2.56
C ARG A 93 -9.11 11.14 -2.67
N ALA A 94 -9.33 10.42 -1.57
CA ALA A 94 -10.13 9.21 -1.50
C ALA A 94 -10.62 8.98 -0.08
N ALA A 95 -11.69 8.22 0.07
CA ALA A 95 -12.21 7.80 1.37
C ALA A 95 -11.21 6.88 2.11
N SER A 96 -11.31 6.86 3.44
CA SER A 96 -10.59 5.89 4.25
C SER A 96 -11.11 4.47 3.95
N LYS A 97 -10.21 3.47 3.96
CA LYS A 97 -10.60 2.07 3.71
C LYS A 97 -11.62 1.58 4.75
N GLY A 98 -11.50 2.02 6.00
CA GLY A 98 -12.48 1.73 7.04
C GLY A 98 -13.86 2.27 6.68
N PHE A 99 -13.95 3.52 6.22
CA PHE A 99 -15.21 4.11 5.77
C PHE A 99 -15.81 3.39 4.57
N GLU A 100 -15.01 3.00 3.58
CA GLU A 100 -15.49 2.21 2.43
C GLU A 100 -16.11 0.88 2.88
N HIS A 101 -15.45 0.14 3.78
CA HIS A 101 -15.98 -1.12 4.31
C HIS A 101 -17.24 -0.91 5.16
N LEU A 102 -17.29 0.15 5.96
CA LEU A 102 -18.46 0.51 6.74
C LEU A 102 -19.66 0.83 5.84
N GLN A 103 -19.44 1.62 4.79
CA GLN A 103 -20.49 1.98 3.86
C GLN A 103 -21.02 0.75 3.11
N ALA A 104 -20.13 -0.12 2.63
CA ALA A 104 -20.53 -1.37 1.98
C ALA A 104 -21.40 -2.24 2.91
N ALA A 105 -21.03 -2.38 4.19
CA ALA A 105 -21.82 -3.14 5.15
C ALA A 105 -23.19 -2.50 5.44
N LEU A 106 -23.27 -1.17 5.44
CA LEU A 106 -24.54 -0.45 5.59
C LEU A 106 -25.45 -0.66 4.37
N ASP A 107 -24.88 -0.57 3.16
CA ASP A 107 -25.61 -0.77 1.91
C ASP A 107 -26.15 -2.21 1.82
N ASP A 108 -25.36 -3.20 2.27
CA ASP A 108 -25.78 -4.61 2.33
C ASP A 108 -26.94 -4.85 3.32
N LEU A 109 -26.95 -4.13 4.45
CA LEU A 109 -27.96 -4.27 5.50
C LEU A 109 -29.21 -3.40 5.28
N GLN A 110 -29.10 -2.36 4.46
CA GLN A 110 -30.18 -1.41 4.18
C GLN A 110 -31.49 -2.10 3.77
N PRO A 111 -31.51 -3.11 2.87
CA PRO A 111 -32.75 -3.78 2.49
C PRO A 111 -33.42 -4.48 3.67
N LEU A 112 -32.64 -5.09 4.56
CA LEU A 112 -33.16 -5.81 5.73
C LEU A 112 -33.75 -4.84 6.75
N ILE A 113 -33.09 -3.70 6.97
CA ILE A 113 -33.62 -2.60 7.80
C ILE A 113 -34.94 -2.10 7.20
N HIS A 114 -34.97 -1.83 5.89
CA HIS A 114 -36.17 -1.37 5.21
C HIS A 114 -37.33 -2.36 5.31
N SER A 115 -37.06 -3.65 5.10
CA SER A 115 -38.06 -4.71 5.24
C SER A 115 -38.64 -4.71 6.64
N ARG A 116 -37.77 -4.69 7.66
CA ARG A 116 -38.20 -4.74 9.05
C ARG A 116 -39.02 -3.52 9.48
N VAL A 117 -38.61 -2.33 9.04
CA VAL A 117 -39.36 -1.09 9.29
C VAL A 117 -40.72 -1.15 8.60
N SER A 118 -40.79 -1.65 7.36
CA SER A 118 -42.04 -1.75 6.61
C SER A 118 -43.02 -2.75 7.26
N GLU A 119 -42.52 -3.89 7.75
CA GLU A 119 -43.31 -4.85 8.53
C GLU A 119 -43.87 -4.24 9.81
N LEU A 120 -43.03 -3.49 10.55
CA LEU A 120 -43.45 -2.78 11.75
C LEU A 120 -44.56 -1.77 11.45
N ILE A 121 -44.38 -0.97 10.39
CA ILE A 121 -45.39 0.01 9.97
C ILE A 121 -46.71 -0.69 9.60
N ALA A 122 -46.64 -1.78 8.84
CA ALA A 122 -47.81 -2.56 8.46
C ALA A 122 -48.50 -3.26 9.64
N SER A 123 -47.76 -3.53 10.72
CA SER A 123 -48.31 -4.16 11.93
C SER A 123 -49.04 -3.20 12.86
N TYR A 124 -48.93 -1.89 12.65
CA TYR A 124 -49.67 -0.93 13.46
C TYR A 124 -51.14 -0.91 13.07
N ASP A 125 -52.02 -1.14 14.04
CA ASP A 125 -53.43 -0.86 13.88
C ASP A 125 -53.74 0.64 14.04
N SER A 126 -54.88 1.05 13.50
CA SER A 126 -55.33 2.44 13.48
C SER A 126 -55.57 3.02 14.89
N GLU A 127 -55.92 2.18 15.86
CA GLU A 127 -56.24 2.57 17.24
C GLU A 127 -54.94 2.91 17.98
N HIS A 128 -53.92 2.07 17.84
CA HIS A 128 -52.59 2.28 18.40
C HIS A 128 -51.90 3.51 17.82
N LEU A 129 -52.07 3.77 16.51
CA LEU A 129 -51.55 4.98 15.87
C LEU A 129 -52.21 6.25 16.42
N ASN A 130 -53.54 6.22 16.63
CA ASN A 130 -54.25 7.35 17.21
C ASN A 130 -53.80 7.63 18.65
N GLU A 131 -53.66 6.60 19.49
CA GLU A 131 -53.13 6.78 20.86
C GLU A 131 -51.72 7.38 20.87
N MET A 132 -50.84 6.94 19.96
CA MET A 132 -49.49 7.50 19.83
C MET A 132 -49.50 8.97 19.42
N ILE A 133 -50.35 9.34 18.45
CA ILE A 133 -50.49 10.72 17.96
C ILE A 133 -51.07 11.62 19.06
N GLU A 134 -52.15 11.20 19.72
CA GLU A 134 -52.77 11.97 20.79
C GLU A 134 -51.79 12.24 21.93
N ARG A 135 -51.00 11.24 22.32
CA ARG A 135 -49.96 11.39 23.34
C ARG A 135 -48.88 12.38 22.92
N GLN A 136 -48.35 12.27 21.70
CA GLN A 136 -47.31 13.18 21.20
C GLN A 136 -47.81 14.63 21.10
N VAL A 137 -49.03 14.83 20.60
CA VAL A 137 -49.65 16.16 20.50
C VAL A 137 -49.90 16.72 21.89
N GLY A 138 -50.44 15.92 22.81
CA GLY A 138 -50.66 16.30 24.20
C GLY A 138 -49.37 16.72 24.91
N GLU A 139 -48.30 15.93 24.79
CA GLU A 139 -46.98 16.27 25.34
C GLU A 139 -46.43 17.58 24.75
N ALA A 140 -46.54 17.77 23.43
CA ALA A 140 -46.06 18.98 22.78
C ALA A 140 -46.81 20.23 23.25
N ILE A 141 -48.14 20.14 23.43
CA ILE A 141 -48.98 21.22 23.96
C ILE A 141 -48.61 21.51 25.42
N ILE A 142 -48.50 20.49 26.27
CA ILE A 142 -48.09 20.65 27.68
C ILE A 142 -46.74 21.34 27.77
N ARG A 143 -45.75 20.90 26.97
CA ARG A 143 -44.41 21.50 26.93
C ARG A 143 -44.43 22.97 26.53
N LYS A 144 -45.35 23.37 25.65
CA LYS A 144 -45.57 24.76 25.22
C LYS A 144 -46.30 25.61 26.25
N LEU A 145 -47.13 25.00 27.10
CA LEU A 145 -47.87 25.68 28.17
C LEU A 145 -47.08 25.77 29.49
N THR A 146 -46.06 24.92 29.65
CA THR A 146 -45.19 24.87 30.84
C THR A 146 -43.79 25.46 30.63
N ALA A 147 -43.48 25.90 29.41
CA ALA A 147 -42.31 26.72 29.07
C ALA A 147 -42.69 28.21 29.04
#